data_AF-A0A4V6ACD6-F1
#
_entry.id   AF-A0A4V6ACD6-F1
#
_cell.length_a   1.000
_cell.length_b   1.000
_cell.length_c   1.000
_cell.angle_alpha   90.00
_cell.angle_beta   90.00
_cell.angle_gamma   90.00
#
_symmetry.space_group_name_H-M   'P 1'
#
loop_
_entity.id
_entity.type
_entity.pdbx_description
1 polymer ?
#
loop_
_entity_poly.entity_id
_entity_poly.type
_entity_poly.pdbx_seq_one_letter_code
_entity_poly.pdbx_strand_id
1 'polypeptide(L)'
;MEGTGKHGGDQLSIRKSELVLIEPETRTHSGFFFLSNLDKVITNFVHIVYLYKAKKGGGGLNTLSDIFKQSMAKILVHYYPLAGRLRLGSDGKYNVECTNEGVLFVEARANYTVTSWTRLPIECADFGWGEPAQFGCANLPKDSGFLLPDGKEKKGINLILDLLVTAMSTFQELMLL
;
A
#
# COMPACT_ATOMS: atom_id res chain seq x y z
N MET A 1 13.68 13.47 -0.18
CA MET A 1 12.66 14.46 0.26
C MET A 1 12.31 14.21 1.72
N GLU A 2 12.79 15.08 2.59
CA GLU A 2 12.49 15.09 4.04
C GLU A 2 11.13 15.76 4.27
N GLY A 3 10.28 15.19 5.11
CA GLY A 3 9.03 15.79 5.56
C GLY A 3 9.04 15.85 7.07
N THR A 4 8.96 17.06 7.63
CA THR A 4 8.95 17.29 9.09
C THR A 4 7.61 17.84 9.52
N GLY A 5 6.84 17.07 10.30
CA GLY A 5 5.69 17.57 11.06
C GLY A 5 6.06 17.67 12.54
N LYS A 6 5.77 18.82 13.18
CA LYS A 6 6.02 19.03 14.62
C LYS A 6 4.71 18.96 15.40
N HIS A 7 4.63 18.05 16.38
CA HIS A 7 3.69 18.15 17.51
C HIS A 7 4.35 17.56 18.76
N GLY A 8 4.63 18.39 19.76
CA GLY A 8 5.00 17.99 21.14
C GLY A 8 6.19 17.04 21.34
N GLY A 9 7.36 17.58 21.72
CA GLY A 9 8.42 16.86 22.42
C GLY A 9 9.40 16.04 21.58
N ASP A 10 8.92 15.11 20.75
CA ASP A 10 9.76 14.25 19.90
C ASP A 10 9.48 14.49 18.42
N GLN A 11 10.49 14.86 17.66
CA GLN A 11 10.35 15.10 16.23
C GLN A 11 10.27 13.77 15.47
N LEU A 12 9.13 13.51 14.82
CA LEU A 12 9.02 12.45 13.82
C LEU A 12 10.01 12.74 12.69
N SER A 13 10.95 11.84 12.50
CA SER A 13 11.92 11.85 11.42
C SER A 13 11.78 10.57 10.60
N ILE A 14 11.63 10.74 9.29
CA ILE A 14 11.59 9.64 8.33
C ILE A 14 12.78 9.84 7.39
N ARG A 15 13.68 8.86 7.37
CA ARG A 15 14.80 8.82 6.43
C ARG A 15 14.49 7.82 5.34
N LYS A 16 14.40 8.29 4.10
CA LYS A 16 14.17 7.45 2.92
C LYS A 16 15.52 7.12 2.26
N SER A 17 15.64 5.91 1.75
CA SER A 17 16.72 5.53 0.85
C SER A 17 16.52 6.19 -0.52
N GLU A 18 17.57 6.12 -1.35
CA GLU A 18 17.41 6.33 -2.78
C GLU A 18 16.42 5.32 -3.37
N LEU A 19 15.80 5.75 -4.47
CA LEU A 19 14.88 4.94 -5.25
C LEU A 19 15.66 3.86 -6.00
N VAL A 20 15.21 2.61 -5.85
CA VAL A 20 15.79 1.46 -6.52
C VAL A 20 14.76 0.86 -7.46
N LEU A 21 15.18 0.58 -8.70
CA LEU A 21 14.39 -0.16 -9.67
C LEU A 21 14.66 -1.66 -9.47
N ILE A 22 13.62 -2.44 -9.20
CA ILE A 22 13.69 -3.91 -9.09
C ILE A 22 13.14 -4.50 -10.37
N GLU A 23 14.05 -5.00 -11.21
CA GLU A 23 13.73 -5.71 -12.45
C GLU A 23 13.33 -7.17 -12.17
N PRO A 24 12.60 -7.83 -13.09
CA PRO A 24 12.38 -9.27 -13.03
C PRO A 24 13.71 -10.04 -13.01
N GLU A 25 13.79 -11.13 -12.23
CA GLU A 25 15.01 -11.96 -12.12
C GLU A 25 15.44 -12.54 -13.48
N THR A 26 14.46 -12.83 -14.34
CA THR A 26 14.68 -13.26 -15.72
C THR A 26 13.77 -12.50 -16.66
N ARG A 27 14.22 -12.32 -17.90
CA ARG A 27 13.45 -11.61 -18.91
C ARG A 27 12.13 -12.35 -19.19
N THR A 28 11.03 -11.61 -19.15
CA THR A 28 9.67 -12.09 -19.35
C THR A 28 9.16 -11.72 -20.74
N HIS A 29 7.94 -12.18 -21.05
CA HIS A 29 7.22 -11.79 -22.26
C HIS A 29 7.19 -10.26 -22.42
N SER A 30 7.41 -9.81 -23.66
CA SER A 30 7.40 -8.39 -24.06
C SER A 30 6.26 -8.15 -25.04
N GLY A 31 5.55 -7.04 -24.91
CA GLY A 31 4.37 -6.73 -25.72
C GLY A 31 3.29 -6.04 -24.90
N PHE A 32 2.07 -5.99 -25.43
CA PHE A 32 0.93 -5.40 -24.73
C PHE A 32 0.12 -6.47 -24.00
N PHE A 33 -0.08 -6.25 -22.70
CA PHE A 33 -1.07 -6.93 -21.88
C PHE A 33 -2.37 -6.11 -21.87
N PHE A 34 -3.41 -6.65 -22.50
CA PHE A 34 -4.69 -5.97 -22.64
C PHE A 34 -5.54 -6.11 -21.39
N LEU A 35 -5.93 -4.97 -20.81
CA LEU A 35 -6.77 -4.93 -19.62
C LEU A 35 -8.23 -5.24 -19.96
N SER A 36 -8.93 -5.90 -19.04
CA SER A 36 -10.36 -6.16 -19.18
C SER A 36 -11.16 -4.86 -19.08
N ASN A 37 -12.44 -4.89 -19.46
CA ASN A 37 -13.30 -3.71 -19.30
C ASN A 37 -13.46 -3.32 -17.82
N LEU A 38 -13.43 -4.27 -16.89
CA LEU A 38 -13.54 -3.99 -15.46
C LEU A 38 -12.31 -3.22 -14.96
N ASP A 39 -11.12 -3.67 -15.35
CA ASP A 39 -9.85 -3.02 -14.98
C ASP A 39 -9.75 -1.59 -15.53
N LYS A 40 -10.38 -1.34 -16.69
CA LYS A 40 -10.41 -0.01 -17.33
C LYS A 40 -11.35 0.98 -16.66
N VAL A 41 -12.33 0.50 -15.90
CA VAL A 41 -13.26 1.34 -15.13
C VAL A 41 -12.63 1.77 -13.79
N ILE A 42 -11.76 0.94 -13.22
CA ILE A 42 -11.14 1.17 -11.91
C ILE A 42 -9.70 1.68 -12.12
N THR A 43 -9.55 2.98 -12.37
CA THR A 43 -8.23 3.63 -12.57
C THR A 43 -7.65 4.23 -11.29
N ASN A 44 -8.17 3.87 -10.12
CA ASN A 44 -7.72 4.43 -8.85
C ASN A 44 -6.50 3.68 -8.31
N PHE A 45 -5.41 4.40 -8.07
CA PHE A 45 -4.27 3.86 -7.35
C PHE A 45 -4.64 3.63 -5.88
N VAL A 46 -4.71 2.37 -5.48
CA VAL A 46 -4.95 1.98 -4.08
C VAL A 46 -3.61 1.97 -3.34
N HIS A 47 -3.49 2.80 -2.31
CA HIS A 47 -2.34 2.77 -1.42
C HIS A 47 -2.66 1.94 -0.19
N ILE A 48 -1.91 0.87 0.05
CA ILE A 48 -2.11 -0.05 1.18
C ILE A 48 -0.88 -0.01 2.08
N VAL A 49 -1.08 0.06 3.39
CA VAL A 49 -0.02 -0.06 4.40
C VAL A 49 -0.21 -1.37 5.16
N TYR A 50 0.84 -2.19 5.20
CA TYR A 50 0.91 -3.42 5.99
C TYR A 50 1.85 -3.22 7.18
N LEU A 51 1.39 -3.57 8.39
CA LEU A 51 2.16 -3.43 9.62
C LEU A 51 2.50 -4.80 10.21
N TYR A 52 3.79 -5.10 10.28
CA TYR A 52 4.33 -6.33 10.86
C TYR A 52 5.06 -6.03 12.18
N LYS A 53 4.85 -6.88 13.18
CA LYS A 53 5.61 -6.77 14.44
C LYS A 53 7.04 -7.23 14.21
N ALA A 54 8.00 -6.47 14.72
CA ALA A 54 9.39 -6.89 14.72
C ALA A 54 9.58 -8.16 15.56
N LYS A 55 10.27 -9.16 14.99
CA LYS A 55 10.62 -10.40 15.71
C LYS A 55 11.72 -10.09 16.74
N LYS A 56 11.51 -10.43 18.01
CA LYS A 56 12.55 -10.31 19.05
C LYS A 56 13.75 -11.19 18.67
N GLY A 57 14.93 -10.59 18.53
CA GLY A 57 16.17 -11.28 18.15
C GLY A 57 16.30 -11.64 16.67
N GLY A 58 15.44 -11.12 15.79
CA GLY A 58 15.51 -11.34 14.34
C GLY A 58 16.60 -10.48 13.66
N GLY A 59 17.20 -11.02 12.59
CA GLY A 59 18.28 -10.40 11.81
C GLY A 59 17.99 -8.94 11.39
N GLY A 60 19.05 -8.16 11.21
CA GLY A 60 18.97 -6.70 11.02
C GLY A 60 18.11 -6.27 9.83
N LEU A 61 17.53 -5.06 9.91
CA LEU A 61 16.65 -4.46 8.88
C LEU A 61 17.23 -4.47 7.46
N ASN A 62 18.55 -4.36 7.31
CA ASN A 62 19.22 -4.46 6.01
C ASN A 62 18.91 -5.81 5.33
N THR A 63 18.92 -6.90 6.09
CA THR A 63 18.61 -8.25 5.61
C THR A 63 17.17 -8.36 5.10
N LEU A 64 16.21 -7.66 5.73
CA LEU A 64 14.81 -7.67 5.28
C LEU A 64 14.63 -6.91 3.96
N SER A 65 15.29 -5.76 3.80
CA SER A 65 15.27 -4.97 2.56
C SER A 65 15.77 -5.81 1.38
N ASP A 66 16.87 -6.54 1.57
CA ASP A 66 17.46 -7.40 0.55
C ASP A 66 16.57 -8.61 0.22
N ILE A 67 16.00 -9.26 1.24
CA ILE A 67 15.03 -10.35 1.04
C ILE A 67 13.82 -9.86 0.24
N PHE A 68 13.28 -8.67 0.55
CA PHE A 68 12.16 -8.09 -0.19
C PHE A 68 12.50 -7.86 -1.66
N LYS A 69 13.66 -7.25 -1.94
CA LYS A 69 14.11 -6.97 -3.30
C LYS A 69 14.27 -8.26 -4.11
N GLN A 70 14.94 -9.26 -3.55
CA GLN A 70 15.14 -10.57 -4.19
C GLN A 70 13.81 -11.30 -4.43
N SER A 71 12.89 -11.25 -3.45
CA SER A 71 11.60 -11.90 -3.57
C SER A 71 10.72 -11.22 -4.63
N MET A 72 10.76 -9.89 -4.69
CA MET A 72 10.05 -9.11 -5.69
C MET A 72 10.57 -9.41 -7.10
N ALA A 73 11.88 -9.44 -7.32
CA ALA A 73 12.47 -9.80 -8.61
C ALA A 73 11.97 -11.17 -9.12
N LYS A 74 11.83 -12.16 -8.23
CA LYS A 74 11.27 -13.49 -8.55
C LYS A 74 9.78 -13.44 -8.85
N ILE A 75 9.00 -12.71 -8.05
CA ILE A 75 7.55 -12.56 -8.26
C ILE A 75 7.26 -11.89 -9.60
N LEU A 76 8.05 -10.89 -10.00
CA LEU A 76 7.88 -10.18 -11.27
C LEU A 76 8.06 -11.06 -12.50
N VAL A 77 8.75 -12.20 -12.39
CA VAL A 77 8.80 -13.19 -13.49
C VAL A 77 7.41 -13.77 -13.76
N HIS A 78 6.67 -14.08 -12.69
CA HIS A 78 5.33 -14.67 -12.78
C HIS A 78 4.24 -13.62 -13.02
N TYR A 79 4.41 -12.42 -12.46
CA TYR A 79 3.48 -11.29 -12.59
C TYR A 79 4.07 -10.20 -13.49
N TYR A 80 4.57 -10.62 -14.65
CA TYR A 80 5.31 -9.75 -15.57
C TYR A 80 4.63 -8.45 -16.00
N PRO A 81 3.28 -8.31 -16.07
CA PRO A 81 2.67 -7.02 -16.36
C PRO A 81 2.99 -5.96 -15.29
N LEU A 82 3.26 -6.35 -14.05
CA LEU A 82 3.64 -5.40 -12.98
C LEU A 82 5.01 -4.73 -13.24
N ALA A 83 5.88 -5.39 -14.01
CA ALA A 83 7.16 -4.83 -14.44
C ALA A 83 7.06 -3.95 -15.70
N GLY A 84 5.84 -3.70 -16.19
CA GLY A 84 5.56 -2.90 -17.37
C GLY A 84 5.22 -1.44 -17.07
N ARG A 85 4.67 -0.74 -18.08
CA ARG A 85 4.20 0.64 -17.99
C ARG A 85 2.78 0.74 -18.55
N LEU A 86 1.93 1.51 -17.88
CA LEU A 86 0.61 1.85 -18.43
C LEU A 86 0.78 2.74 -19.66
N ARG A 87 0.10 2.38 -20.74
CA ARG A 87 0.05 3.12 -22.01
C ARG A 87 -1.39 3.36 -22.41
N LEU A 88 -1.67 4.57 -22.88
CA LEU A 88 -2.97 4.93 -23.44
C LEU A 88 -3.00 4.48 -24.91
N GLY A 89 -3.95 3.62 -25.24
CA GLY A 89 -4.18 3.17 -26.62
C GLY A 89 -4.91 4.22 -27.47
N SER A 90 -4.91 4.01 -28.78
CA SER A 90 -5.66 4.85 -29.73
C SER A 90 -7.18 4.81 -29.53
N ASP A 91 -7.68 3.79 -28.84
CA ASP A 91 -9.07 3.64 -28.42
C ASP A 91 -9.41 4.44 -27.15
N GLY A 92 -8.44 5.20 -26.61
CA GLY A 92 -8.59 5.97 -25.38
C GLY A 92 -8.57 5.12 -24.11
N LYS A 93 -8.19 3.84 -24.20
CA LYS A 93 -8.16 2.91 -23.06
C LYS A 93 -6.73 2.57 -22.66
N TYR A 94 -6.50 2.41 -21.35
CA TYR A 94 -5.20 1.98 -20.86
C TYR A 94 -4.97 0.48 -21.08
N ASN A 95 -3.75 0.14 -21.45
CA ASN A 95 -3.21 -1.22 -21.45
C ASN A 95 -1.79 -1.19 -20.85
N VAL A 96 -1.24 -2.35 -20.50
CA VAL A 96 0.12 -2.44 -19.96
C VAL A 96 1.09 -2.83 -21.06
N GLU A 97 2.10 -2.01 -21.31
CA GLU A 97 3.26 -2.37 -22.11
C GLU A 97 4.27 -3.11 -21.21
N CYS A 98 4.47 -4.39 -21.46
CA CYS A 98 5.39 -5.24 -20.71
C CYS A 98 6.85 -4.97 -21.14
N THR A 99 7.46 -3.95 -20.53
CA THR A 99 8.81 -3.46 -20.86
C THR A 99 9.94 -4.16 -20.12
N ASN A 100 9.64 -4.99 -19.11
CA ASN A 100 10.61 -5.59 -18.18
C ASN A 100 11.38 -4.57 -17.31
N GLU A 101 11.02 -3.28 -17.32
CA GLU A 101 11.72 -2.27 -16.52
C GLU A 101 11.58 -2.49 -15.01
N GLY A 102 10.56 -3.24 -14.56
CA GLY A 102 10.41 -3.56 -13.15
C GLY A 102 9.67 -2.50 -12.35
N VAL A 103 9.78 -2.61 -11.02
CA VAL A 103 9.01 -1.82 -10.04
C VAL A 103 9.91 -0.95 -9.18
N LEU A 104 9.35 0.17 -8.72
CA LEU A 104 10.05 1.10 -7.85
C LEU A 104 10.00 0.64 -6.39
N PHE A 105 11.13 0.69 -5.72
CA PHE A 105 11.29 0.36 -4.32
C PHE A 105 12.04 1.46 -3.56
N VAL A 106 11.53 1.80 -2.37
CA VAL A 106 12.16 2.76 -1.46
C VAL A 106 12.09 2.17 -0.05
N GLU A 107 13.22 2.12 0.63
CA GLU A 107 13.27 1.81 2.05
C GLU A 107 13.11 3.11 2.85
N ALA A 108 12.36 3.05 3.96
CA ALA A 108 12.25 4.18 4.87
C ALA A 108 12.42 3.73 6.32
N ARG A 109 13.09 4.57 7.12
CA ARG A 109 13.30 4.34 8.55
C ARG A 109 12.71 5.51 9.33
N ALA A 110 11.87 5.21 10.31
CA ALA A 110 11.27 6.20 11.19
C ALA A 110 11.76 6.00 12.63
N ASN A 111 12.00 7.07 13.36
CA ASN A 111 12.32 7.06 14.80
C ASN A 111 11.06 7.02 15.68
N TYR A 112 9.99 6.37 15.23
CA TYR A 112 8.71 6.36 15.92
C TYR A 112 8.11 4.96 15.97
N THR A 113 7.40 4.65 17.06
CA THR A 113 6.67 3.39 17.21
C THR A 113 5.26 3.58 16.67
N VAL A 114 4.88 2.80 15.67
CA VAL A 114 3.48 2.79 15.18
C VAL A 114 2.62 2.06 16.21
N THR A 115 1.78 2.80 16.93
CA THR A 115 0.74 2.26 17.81
C THR A 115 -0.57 2.11 17.03
N SER A 116 -1.32 1.02 17.27
CA SER A 116 -2.51 0.61 16.51
C SER A 116 -3.68 1.60 16.56
N TRP A 117 -4.15 2.10 15.40
CA TRP A 117 -5.41 2.87 15.31
C TRP A 117 -6.40 2.40 14.24
N THR A 118 -6.11 1.40 13.40
CA THR A 118 -7.05 0.91 12.38
C THR A 118 -7.02 -0.62 12.28
N ARG A 119 -8.15 -1.26 12.60
CA ARG A 119 -8.37 -2.71 12.46
C ARG A 119 -9.24 -2.94 11.23
N LEU A 120 -8.62 -3.21 10.09
CA LEU A 120 -9.31 -3.85 8.97
C LEU A 120 -8.82 -5.32 8.89
N PRO A 121 -9.56 -6.28 8.28
CA PRO A 121 -9.15 -7.67 8.02
C PRO A 121 -8.96 -8.01 6.50
N ILE A 122 -7.74 -8.33 6.06
CA ILE A 122 -7.31 -8.85 4.75
C ILE A 122 -6.26 -9.87 5.14
N GLU A 123 -6.70 -11.12 5.19
CA GLU A 123 -6.00 -12.20 5.88
C GLU A 123 -4.97 -12.92 4.98
N CYS A 124 -4.58 -12.30 3.85
CA CYS A 124 -3.81 -12.97 2.80
C CYS A 124 -2.34 -12.53 2.67
N ALA A 125 -1.79 -11.76 3.62
CA ALA A 125 -0.44 -11.18 3.53
C ALA A 125 0.56 -11.73 4.57
N ASP A 126 0.57 -13.03 4.80
CA ASP A 126 1.64 -13.69 5.58
C ASP A 126 2.80 -14.07 4.63
N PHE A 127 3.86 -13.27 4.66
CA PHE A 127 5.08 -13.48 3.86
C PHE A 127 6.13 -14.37 4.57
N GLY A 128 5.74 -15.11 5.61
CA GLY A 128 6.65 -15.87 6.48
C GLY A 128 7.15 -15.07 7.68
N TRP A 129 6.66 -13.83 7.85
CA TRP A 129 6.86 -13.01 9.06
C TRP A 129 5.70 -13.13 10.06
N GLY A 130 4.70 -13.97 9.75
CA GLY A 130 3.46 -14.13 10.50
C GLY A 130 2.33 -13.28 9.93
N GLU A 131 1.10 -13.55 10.37
CA GLU A 131 -0.08 -12.77 10.00
C GLU A 131 0.14 -11.27 10.31
N PRO A 132 -0.27 -10.34 9.41
CA PRO A 132 -0.17 -8.92 9.65
C PRO A 132 -0.97 -8.54 10.90
N ALA A 133 -0.38 -7.72 11.78
CA ALA A 133 -1.06 -7.30 12.99
C ALA A 133 -2.19 -6.30 12.70
N GLN A 134 -2.05 -5.52 11.62
CA GLN A 134 -2.94 -4.46 11.13
C GLN A 134 -2.68 -4.16 9.64
N PHE A 135 -3.67 -3.58 8.97
CA PHE A 135 -3.50 -2.86 7.70
C PHE A 135 -4.59 -1.78 7.54
N GLY A 136 -4.39 -0.89 6.57
CA GLY A 136 -5.38 0.12 6.20
C GLY A 136 -5.06 0.80 4.86
N CYS A 137 -6.03 1.57 4.35
CA CYS A 137 -5.82 2.46 3.20
C CYS A 137 -4.94 3.64 3.64
N ALA A 138 -3.81 3.84 2.97
CA ALA A 138 -2.93 4.96 3.26
C ALA A 138 -3.53 6.31 2.83
N ASN A 139 -4.40 6.26 1.82
CA ASN A 139 -5.11 7.40 1.25
C ASN A 139 -6.58 6.99 1.04
N LEU A 140 -7.52 7.76 1.59
CA LEU A 140 -8.93 7.72 1.20
C LEU A 140 -9.17 8.83 0.17
N PRO A 141 -9.92 8.57 -0.91
CA PRO A 141 -10.45 9.66 -1.73
C PRO A 141 -11.24 10.64 -0.86
N LYS A 142 -11.09 11.95 -1.10
CA LYS A 142 -11.90 12.97 -0.39
C LYS A 142 -13.39 12.66 -0.56
N ASP A 143 -14.16 12.82 0.52
CA ASP A 143 -15.60 12.60 0.57
C ASP A 143 -16.04 11.16 0.22
N SER A 144 -15.23 10.16 0.58
CA SER A 144 -15.55 8.75 0.37
C SER A 144 -15.80 8.00 1.68
N GLY A 145 -16.72 7.03 1.62
CA GLY A 145 -17.05 6.13 2.71
C GLY A 145 -16.84 4.67 2.30
N PHE A 146 -16.19 3.89 3.14
CA PHE A 146 -16.07 2.44 2.97
C PHE A 146 -16.91 1.72 4.02
N LEU A 147 -17.79 0.84 3.56
CA LEU A 147 -18.47 -0.15 4.39
C LEU A 147 -17.68 -1.45 4.30
N LEU A 148 -17.12 -1.88 5.42
CA LEU A 148 -16.30 -3.08 5.47
C LEU A 148 -16.88 -4.06 6.50
N PRO A 149 -17.01 -5.35 6.15
CA PRO A 149 -17.45 -6.35 7.11
C PRO A 149 -16.47 -6.49 8.28
N ASP A 150 -17.00 -6.66 9.48
CA ASP A 150 -16.22 -6.70 10.71
C ASP A 150 -15.57 -8.07 10.95
N GLY A 151 -14.25 -8.12 10.78
CA GLY A 151 -13.39 -9.18 11.32
C GLY A 151 -13.72 -10.62 10.91
N LYS A 152 -13.06 -11.56 11.62
CA LYS A 152 -13.20 -13.02 11.44
C LYS A 152 -14.61 -13.54 11.73
N GLU A 153 -15.35 -12.88 12.63
CA GLU A 153 -16.69 -13.31 13.03
C GLU A 153 -17.82 -12.72 12.17
N LYS A 154 -17.56 -11.70 11.34
CA LYS A 154 -18.53 -11.07 10.42
C LYS A 154 -19.84 -10.63 11.08
N LYS A 155 -19.83 -10.27 12.36
CA LYS A 155 -21.04 -9.90 13.14
C LYS A 155 -21.37 -8.40 13.13
N GLY A 156 -20.51 -7.57 12.55
CA GLY A 156 -20.67 -6.12 12.48
C GLY A 156 -20.28 -5.53 11.12
N ILE A 157 -20.52 -4.22 10.97
CA ILE A 157 -20.09 -3.42 9.83
C ILE A 157 -19.25 -2.26 10.37
N ASN A 158 -18.03 -2.12 9.86
CA ASN A 158 -17.19 -0.96 10.09
C ASN A 158 -17.46 0.07 8.99
N LEU A 159 -17.87 1.27 9.39
CA LEU A 159 -18.02 2.42 8.49
C LEU A 159 -16.84 3.36 8.71
N ILE A 160 -16.04 3.56 7.66
CA ILE A 160 -14.96 4.56 7.65
C ILE A 160 -15.41 5.68 6.71
N LEU A 161 -15.55 6.89 7.26
CA LEU A 161 -15.89 8.09 6.51
C LEU A 161 -14.70 9.06 6.53
N ASP A 162 -14.32 9.55 5.36
CA ASP A 162 -13.53 10.78 5.25
C ASP A 162 -14.50 11.95 5.03
N LEU A 163 -14.64 12.82 6.03
CA LEU A 163 -15.59 13.93 6.03
C LEU A 163 -14.84 15.27 5.93
N LEU A 164 -15.34 16.18 5.09
CA LEU A 164 -14.87 17.55 5.04
C LEU A 164 -14.92 18.19 6.45
N VAL A 165 -13.96 19.05 6.79
CA VAL A 165 -13.87 19.70 8.12
C VAL A 165 -15.18 20.37 8.53
N THR A 166 -15.91 20.96 7.59
CA THR A 166 -17.21 21.58 7.84
C THR A 166 -18.29 20.56 8.20
N ALA A 167 -18.30 19.39 7.55
CA ALA A 167 -19.19 18.29 7.88
C ALA A 167 -18.82 17.64 9.23
N MET A 168 -17.53 17.67 9.61
CA MET A 168 -17.09 17.17 10.90
C MET A 168 -17.61 18.01 12.07
N SER A 169 -17.66 19.33 11.94
CA SER A 169 -18.25 20.20 12.96
C SER A 169 -19.72 19.87 13.19
N THR A 170 -20.50 19.70 12.12
CA THR A 170 -21.92 19.31 12.20
C THR A 170 -22.09 17.92 12.81
N PHE A 171 -21.25 16.95 12.42
CA PHE A 171 -21.29 15.61 12.99
C PHE A 171 -20.98 15.61 14.50
N GLN A 172 -20.00 16.39 14.94
CA GLN A 172 -19.65 16.52 16.35
C GLN A 172 -20.80 17.14 17.17
N GLU A 173 -21.46 18.18 16.65
CA GLU A 173 -22.62 18.79 17.31
C GLU A 173 -23.77 17.79 17.48
N LEU A 174 -24.04 16.96 16.47
CA LEU A 174 -25.13 15.98 16.49
C LEU A 174 -24.85 14.76 17.37
N MET A 175 -23.58 14.39 17.58
CA MET A 175 -23.17 13.24 18.41
C MET A 175 -23.04 13.58 19.91
N LEU A 176 -23.11 14.86 20.27
CA LEU A 176 -23.05 15.33 21.67
C LEU A 176 -24.44 15.62 22.27
N LEU A 177 -25.52 15.28 21.55
CA LEU A 177 -26.91 15.21 22.02
C LEU A 177 -27.25 13.81 22.52
#